data_AF-A0A6A5EU44-F1
#
_entry.id   AF-A0A6A5EU44-F1
#
_cell.length_a   1.000
_cell.length_b   1.000
_cell.length_c   1.000
_cell.angle_alpha   90.00
_cell.angle_beta   90.00
_cell.angle_gamma   90.00
#
_symmetry.space_group_name_H-M   'P 1'
#
loop_
_entity.id
_entity.type
_entity.pdbx_description
1 polymer ?
#
loop_
_entity_poly.entity_id
_entity_poly.type
_entity_poly.pdbx_seq_one_letter_code
_entity_poly.pdbx_strand_id
1 'polypeptide(L)'
;MNDVLEATSPATSLSGPATCVCKVELRVSCKALLDRDTLNKSDPCVILMVQTNGQWTELDRTEVIKSNLHPVFAKVFSLDYYFEEVQKLRFEVYTPALHSNRDR
;
A
#
# COMPACT_ATOMS: atom_id res chain seq x y z
N MET A 1 -52.18 -6.51 31.29
CA MET A 1 -51.01 -7.01 32.03
C MET A 1 -50.46 -8.16 31.19
N ASN A 2 -49.91 -7.84 30.01
CA ASN A 2 -48.50 -7.45 29.80
C ASN A 2 -47.70 -8.75 29.53
N ASP A 3 -47.00 -8.99 28.43
CA ASP A 3 -46.60 -8.19 27.28
C ASP A 3 -46.32 -9.16 26.12
N VAL A 4 -46.69 -8.77 24.91
CA VAL A 4 -46.14 -9.29 23.67
C VAL A 4 -44.71 -8.77 23.57
N LEU A 5 -43.72 -9.65 23.35
CA LEU A 5 -42.41 -9.24 22.85
C LEU A 5 -41.89 -10.29 21.88
N GLU A 6 -42.39 -10.14 20.65
CA GLU A 6 -41.69 -10.45 19.42
C GLU A 6 -40.41 -9.62 19.39
N ALA A 7 -39.25 -10.27 19.49
CA ALA A 7 -37.96 -9.64 19.27
C ALA A 7 -37.47 -10.00 17.86
N THR A 8 -38.05 -9.27 16.92
CA THR A 8 -37.56 -8.86 15.60
C THR A 8 -36.05 -9.02 15.42
N SER A 9 -35.65 -9.87 14.46
CA SER A 9 -34.34 -9.84 13.82
C SER A 9 -34.03 -8.39 13.39
N PRO A 10 -32.81 -7.86 13.58
CA PRO A 10 -32.46 -6.60 12.96
C PRO A 10 -32.32 -6.84 11.44
N ALA A 11 -33.43 -6.71 10.73
CA ALA A 11 -33.44 -6.36 9.33
C ALA A 11 -32.96 -4.92 9.24
N THR A 12 -31.64 -4.73 9.17
CA THR A 12 -31.09 -3.45 8.75
C THR A 12 -31.35 -3.33 7.25
N SER A 13 -32.43 -2.65 6.91
CA SER A 13 -32.67 -2.10 5.59
C SER A 13 -31.52 -1.16 5.23
N LEU A 14 -30.61 -1.62 4.37
CA LEU A 14 -29.75 -0.73 3.60
C LEU A 14 -29.93 -1.08 2.13
N SER A 15 -30.85 -0.36 1.49
CA SER A 15 -31.05 -0.28 0.05
C SER A 15 -29.90 0.48 -0.62
N GLY A 16 -28.66 0.06 -0.38
CA GLY A 16 -27.48 0.46 -1.14
C GLY A 16 -27.00 -0.73 -1.98
N PRO A 17 -26.28 -0.52 -3.09
CA PRO A 17 -25.59 -1.62 -3.75
C PRO A 17 -24.70 -2.32 -2.70
N ALA A 18 -24.82 -3.64 -2.59
CA ALA A 18 -23.93 -4.41 -1.74
C ALA A 18 -22.50 -4.24 -2.28
N THR A 19 -21.70 -3.39 -1.63
CA THR A 19 -20.30 -3.23 -1.97
C THR A 19 -19.59 -4.51 -1.53
N CYS A 20 -19.24 -5.38 -2.48
CA CYS A 20 -18.52 -6.60 -2.13
C CYS A 20 -17.02 -6.27 -2.03
N VAL A 21 -16.66 -5.66 -0.90
CA VAL A 21 -15.28 -5.28 -0.60
C VAL A 21 -14.56 -6.44 0.04
N CYS A 22 -13.34 -6.73 -0.40
CA CYS A 22 -12.43 -7.68 0.25
C CYS A 22 -11.16 -6.96 0.69
N LYS A 23 -10.65 -7.25 1.89
CA LYS A 23 -9.37 -6.70 2.35
C LYS A 23 -8.23 -7.59 1.88
N VAL A 24 -7.24 -6.99 1.20
CA VAL A 24 -6.05 -7.70 0.70
C VAL A 24 -4.77 -7.15 1.32
N GLU A 25 -3.77 -8.02 1.43
CA GLU A 25 -2.43 -7.66 1.88
C GLU A 25 -1.42 -7.78 0.72
N LEU A 26 -0.68 -6.70 0.46
CA LEU A 26 0.42 -6.70 -0.51
C LEU A 26 1.76 -6.61 0.22
N ARG A 27 2.65 -7.54 -0.13
CA ARG A 27 4.03 -7.60 0.39
C ARG A 27 4.99 -7.41 -0.77
N VAL A 28 5.99 -6.57 -0.58
CA VAL A 28 6.90 -6.18 -1.67
C VAL A 28 8.34 -6.57 -1.32
N SER A 29 9.07 -7.02 -2.33
CA SER A 29 10.52 -7.15 -2.31
C SER A 29 11.08 -6.75 -3.67
N CYS A 30 12.33 -6.33 -3.70
CA CYS A 30 13.04 -6.06 -4.95
C CYS A 30 14.23 -7.01 -5.10
N LYS A 31 14.69 -7.21 -6.32
CA LYS A 31 15.88 -8.00 -6.63
C LYS A 31 16.68 -7.28 -7.71
N ALA A 32 18.00 -7.28 -7.55
CA ALA A 32 18.95 -6.73 -8.52
C ALA A 32 18.60 -5.28 -8.92
N LEU A 33 18.30 -4.46 -7.91
CA LEU A 33 18.16 -3.03 -8.13
C LEU A 33 19.45 -2.46 -8.73
N LEU A 34 19.29 -1.46 -9.59
CA LEU A 34 20.43 -0.80 -10.23
C LEU A 34 21.33 -0.18 -9.16
N ASP A 35 22.59 -0.58 -9.15
CA ASP A 35 23.59 0.03 -8.28
C ASP A 35 24.03 1.36 -8.90
N ARG A 36 23.44 2.46 -8.42
CA ARG A 36 23.72 3.80 -8.95
C ARG A 36 25.04 4.38 -8.43
N ASP A 37 25.53 3.89 -7.29
CA ASP A 37 26.77 4.36 -6.70
C ASP A 37 27.66 3.16 -6.35
N THR A 38 28.68 2.90 -7.17
CA THR A 38 29.63 1.78 -6.97
C THR A 38 30.42 1.85 -5.67
N LEU A 39 30.35 2.96 -4.93
CA LEU A 39 31.01 3.21 -3.64
C LEU A 39 30.05 3.04 -2.45
N ASN A 40 28.74 3.23 -2.63
CA ASN A 40 27.72 3.09 -1.59
C ASN A 40 26.42 2.55 -2.20
N LYS A 41 26.10 1.29 -1.92
CA LYS A 41 24.83 0.69 -2.36
C LYS A 41 23.65 1.59 -2.00
N SER A 42 22.68 1.67 -2.91
CA SER A 42 21.45 2.43 -2.72
C SER A 42 20.65 1.99 -1.49
N ASP A 43 19.93 2.96 -0.90
CA ASP A 43 19.00 2.79 0.22
C ASP A 43 17.54 2.73 -0.30
N PRO A 44 17.03 1.60 -0.82
CA PRO A 44 15.70 1.56 -1.42
C PRO A 44 14.54 1.70 -0.42
N CYS A 45 13.48 2.33 -0.90
CA CYS A 45 12.12 2.38 -0.33
C CYS A 45 11.11 2.24 -1.48
N VAL A 46 9.95 1.64 -1.22
CA VAL A 46 8.86 1.54 -2.20
C VAL A 46 7.68 2.41 -1.76
N ILE A 47 7.22 3.26 -2.69
CA ILE A 47 6.01 4.06 -2.54
C ILE A 47 4.89 3.38 -3.33
N LEU A 48 3.76 3.13 -2.66
CA LEU A 48 2.54 2.65 -3.28
C LEU A 48 1.65 3.83 -3.64
N MET A 49 1.32 3.94 -4.92
CA MET A 49 0.43 4.96 -5.47
C MET A 49 -0.85 4.31 -5.99
N VAL A 50 -1.97 5.02 -5.87
CA VAL A 50 -3.27 4.65 -6.46
C VAL A 50 -3.70 5.71 -7.46
N GLN A 51 -4.35 5.30 -8.56
CA GLN A 51 -4.92 6.24 -9.52
C GLN A 51 -6.42 6.47 -9.27
N THR A 52 -6.79 7.72 -9.00
CA THR A 52 -8.19 8.16 -8.84
C THR A 52 -8.46 9.31 -9.81
N ASN A 53 -9.49 9.19 -10.66
CA ASN A 53 -9.86 10.22 -11.64
C ASN A 53 -8.68 10.66 -12.53
N GLY A 54 -7.83 9.71 -12.92
CA GLY A 54 -6.64 9.97 -13.75
C GLY A 54 -5.42 10.50 -12.99
N GLN A 55 -5.58 10.92 -11.72
CA GLN A 55 -4.50 11.46 -10.89
C GLN A 55 -3.87 10.36 -10.02
N TRP A 56 -2.54 10.36 -9.90
CA TRP A 56 -1.82 9.46 -9.02
C TRP A 56 -1.64 10.10 -7.65
N THR A 57 -1.92 9.36 -6.58
CA THR A 57 -1.72 9.82 -5.21
C THR A 57 -1.00 8.74 -4.41
N GLU A 58 -0.07 9.17 -3.55
CA GLU A 58 0.59 8.28 -2.62
C GLU A 58 -0.41 7.74 -1.62
N LEU A 59 -0.48 6.42 -1.52
CA LEU A 59 -1.27 5.72 -0.53
C LEU A 59 -0.45 5.48 0.74
N ASP A 60 0.77 4.95 0.58
CA ASP A 60 1.67 4.60 1.68
C ASP A 60 3.08 4.31 1.15
N ARG A 61 4.05 4.10 2.04
CA ARG A 61 5.43 3.72 1.70
C ARG A 61 6.02 2.69 2.66
N THR A 62 7.01 1.94 2.19
CA THR A 62 7.79 1.02 3.03
C THR A 62 8.83 1.77 3.86
N GLU A 63 9.45 1.06 4.80
CA GLU A 63 10.71 1.49 5.37
C GLU A 63 11.83 1.62 4.30
N VAL A 64 12.85 2.41 4.63
CA VAL A 64 14.09 2.50 3.85
C VAL A 64 15.04 1.42 4.34
N ILE A 65 15.52 0.56 3.45
CA ILE A 65 16.53 -0.46 3.77
C ILE A 65 17.88 0.02 3.26
N LYS A 66 18.85 0.19 4.16
CA LYS A 66 20.15 0.74 3.80
C LYS A 66 21.00 -0.25 3.01
N SER A 67 21.70 0.26 2.00
CA SER A 67 22.76 -0.42 1.26
C SER A 67 22.39 -1.83 0.78
N ASN A 68 21.18 -1.99 0.24
CA ASN A 68 20.65 -3.30 -0.15
C ASN A 68 20.00 -3.25 -1.54
N LEU A 69 20.53 -4.01 -2.50
CA LEU A 69 19.98 -4.12 -3.86
C LEU A 69 18.91 -5.21 -4.00
N HIS A 70 18.67 -5.97 -2.93
CA HIS A 70 17.66 -7.03 -2.83
C HIS A 70 16.81 -6.87 -1.56
N PRO A 71 16.18 -5.68 -1.36
CA PRO A 71 15.40 -5.43 -0.16
C PRO A 71 14.17 -6.34 -0.07
N VAL A 72 13.94 -6.89 1.11
CA VAL A 72 12.67 -7.51 1.50
C VAL A 72 12.07 -6.60 2.57
N PHE A 73 10.95 -5.96 2.25
CA PHE A 73 10.31 -5.01 3.14
C PHE A 73 9.38 -5.73 4.12
N ALA A 74 9.42 -5.33 5.39
CA ALA A 74 8.52 -5.80 6.44
C ALA A 74 7.15 -5.14 6.36
N LYS A 75 7.06 -3.92 5.79
CA LYS A 75 5.80 -3.24 5.54
C LYS A 75 4.86 -4.11 4.70
N VAL A 76 3.63 -4.26 5.20
CA VAL A 76 2.51 -4.86 4.48
C VAL A 76 1.52 -3.75 4.14
N PHE A 77 1.16 -3.61 2.86
CA PHE A 77 0.11 -2.70 2.44
C PHE A 77 -1.25 -3.41 2.56
N SER A 78 -2.15 -2.89 3.39
CA SER A 78 -3.55 -3.35 3.46
C SER A 78 -4.42 -2.46 2.60
N LEU A 79 -5.15 -3.05 1.65
CA LEU A 79 -6.06 -2.32 0.76
C LEU A 79 -7.45 -2.94 0.75
N ASP A 80 -8.44 -2.10 0.50
CA ASP A 80 -9.78 -2.52 0.13
C ASP A 80 -9.81 -2.80 -1.38
N TYR A 81 -10.16 -4.03 -1.74
CA TYR A 81 -10.32 -4.51 -3.10
C TYR A 81 -11.81 -4.53 -3.47
N TYR A 82 -12.15 -3.87 -4.57
CA TYR A 82 -13.49 -3.79 -5.16
C TYR A 82 -13.50 -4.60 -6.46
N PHE A 83 -14.25 -5.69 -6.49
CA PHE A 83 -14.26 -6.65 -7.61
C PHE A 83 -14.81 -6.04 -8.91
N GLU A 84 -15.63 -5.00 -8.78
CA GLU A 84 -16.32 -4.30 -9.85
C GLU A 84 -15.50 -3.14 -10.46
N GLU A 85 -14.36 -2.79 -9.86
CA GLU A 85 -13.54 -1.65 -10.27
C GLU A 85 -12.15 -2.05 -10.77
N VAL A 86 -11.64 -1.31 -11.77
CA VAL A 86 -10.22 -1.40 -12.16
C VAL A 86 -9.42 -0.48 -11.25
N GLN A 87 -8.87 -1.03 -10.18
CA GLN A 87 -8.03 -0.31 -9.23
C GLN A 87 -6.56 -0.32 -9.69
N LYS A 88 -6.12 0.78 -10.32
CA LYS A 88 -4.74 0.91 -10.80
C LYS A 88 -3.79 1.26 -9.67
N LEU A 89 -2.82 0.38 -9.43
CA LEU A 89 -1.73 0.58 -8.48
C LEU A 89 -0.41 0.82 -9.23
N ARG A 90 0.47 1.63 -8.64
CA ARG A 90 1.84 1.81 -9.10
C ARG A 90 2.78 1.72 -7.91
N PHE A 91 3.87 0.96 -8.08
CA PHE A 91 4.95 0.85 -7.11
C PHE A 91 6.16 1.61 -7.63
N GLU A 92 6.59 2.63 -6.91
CA GLU A 92 7.76 3.44 -7.26
C GLU A 92 8.90 3.12 -6.30
N VAL A 93 10.05 2.70 -6.83
CA VAL A 93 11.26 2.49 -6.03
C VAL A 93 12.02 3.81 -5.95
N TYR A 94 12.19 4.32 -4.73
CA TYR A 94 12.95 5.52 -4.45
C TYR A 94 14.22 5.19 -3.67
N THR A 95 15.28 5.93 -3.94
CA THR A 95 16.51 5.93 -3.14
C THR A 95 16.69 7.34 -2.60
N PRO A 96 16.50 7.57 -1.28
CA PRO A 96 16.88 8.83 -0.68
C PRO A 96 18.38 9.01 -0.90
N ALA A 97 18.75 10.05 -1.64
CA ALA A 97 20.15 10.40 -1.79
C ALA A 97 20.69 10.70 -0.39
N LEU A 98 21.55 9.83 0.14
CA LEU A 98 22.37 10.14 1.30
C LEU A 98 23.23 11.35 0.90
N HIS A 99 22.81 12.52 1.36
CA HIS A 99 23.57 13.76 1.51
C HIS A 99 25.01 13.65 0.99
N SER A 100 25.24 14.22 -0.21
CA SER A 100 26.57 14.64 -0.64
C SER A 100 27.10 15.65 0.37
N ASN A 101 27.76 15.18 1.42
CA ASN A 101 28.63 16.02 2.23
C ASN A 101 29.71 15.20 2.92
N ARG A 102 30.76 14.89 2.16
CA ARG A 102 32.14 14.82 2.64
C ARG A 102 33.08 14.66 1.45
N ASP A 103 33.54 15.77 0.92
CA ASP A 103 34.97 16.08 1.02
C ASP A 103 35.18 17.60 1.04
N ARG A 104 36.29 17.96 1.67
CA ARG A 104 36.67 19.24 2.29
C ARG A 104 36.70 20.46 1.37
#